data_AF-G1LC24-F1
#
_entry.id   AF-G1LC24-F1
#
_cell.length_a   1.000
_cell.length_b   1.000
_cell.length_c   1.000
_cell.angle_alpha   90.00
_cell.angle_beta   90.00
_cell.angle_gamma   90.00
#
_symmetry.space_group_name_H-M   'P 1'
#
loop_
_entity.id
_entity.type
_entity.pdbx_description
1 polymer ?
#
loop_
_entity_poly.entity_id
_entity_poly.type
_entity_poly.pdbx_seq_one_letter_code
_entity_poly.pdbx_strand_id
1 'polypeptide(L)'
;MDLTALSSENTASLIGQLHNIAKKENCVHNIIDQRIRLFLKYCLVCGMQESLRDFPGGLSLIEGELAELGWKFFNLMHHNQQVFSPYYAEILKNIIPQAQAQETEVESV
;
A
#
# COMPACT_ATOMS: atom_id res chain seq x y z
N MET A 1 -19.65 13.29 -37.25
CA MET A 1 -18.72 14.31 -36.75
C MET A 1 -17.41 14.08 -37.47
N ASP A 2 -17.03 14.98 -38.36
CA ASP A 2 -15.74 14.88 -39.05
C ASP A 2 -14.63 15.29 -38.09
N LEU A 3 -13.73 14.35 -37.75
CA LEU A 3 -12.54 14.68 -36.98
C LEU A 3 -11.49 15.28 -37.90
N THR A 4 -11.07 16.51 -37.59
CA THR A 4 -9.96 17.19 -38.28
C THR A 4 -8.62 16.61 -37.83
N ALA A 5 -7.71 16.40 -38.78
CA ALA A 5 -6.34 15.98 -38.49
C ALA A 5 -5.59 17.04 -37.64
N LEU A 6 -4.69 16.57 -36.78
CA LEU A 6 -3.80 17.44 -36.00
C LEU A 6 -2.81 18.16 -36.92
N SER A 7 -2.40 19.38 -36.53
CA SER A 7 -1.26 20.05 -37.17
C SER A 7 0.03 19.25 -36.94
N SER A 8 1.05 19.49 -37.76
CA SER A 8 2.36 18.86 -37.61
C SER A 8 2.99 19.16 -36.26
N GLU A 9 2.86 20.40 -35.78
CA GLU A 9 3.34 20.85 -34.47
C GLU A 9 2.64 20.12 -33.32
N ASN A 10 1.30 20.04 -33.35
CA ASN A 10 0.54 19.34 -32.32
C ASN A 10 0.84 17.84 -32.31
N THR A 11 1.06 17.25 -33.49
CA THR A 11 1.46 15.84 -33.62
C THR A 11 2.83 15.59 -32.99
N ALA A 12 3.83 16.43 -33.32
CA ALA A 12 5.17 16.32 -32.74
C ALA A 12 5.17 16.52 -31.22
N SER A 13 4.39 17.50 -30.73
CA SER A 13 4.22 17.76 -29.30
C SER A 13 3.60 16.56 -28.58
N LEU A 14 2.52 15.99 -29.12
CA LEU A 14 1.85 14.82 -28.52
C LEU A 14 2.78 13.60 -28.46
N ILE A 15 3.53 13.33 -29.52
CA ILE A 15 4.53 12.26 -29.55
C ILE A 15 5.59 12.50 -28.46
N GLY A 16 6.08 13.73 -28.34
CA GLY A 16 7.04 14.11 -27.29
C GLY A 16 6.50 13.89 -25.87
N GLN A 17 5.23 14.24 -25.64
CA GLN A 17 4.55 14.03 -24.35
C GLN A 17 4.35 12.54 -24.05
N LEU A 18 3.91 11.74 -25.01
CA LEU A 18 3.75 10.29 -24.85
C LEU A 18 5.09 9.62 -24.53
N HIS A 19 6.17 9.97 -25.23
CA HIS A 19 7.51 9.49 -24.90
C HIS A 19 7.96 9.95 -23.52
N ASN A 20 7.58 11.15 -23.07
CA ASN A 20 7.91 11.64 -21.75
C ASN A 20 7.21 10.84 -20.64
N ILE A 21 5.94 10.46 -20.82
CA ILE A 21 5.17 9.65 -19.87
C ILE A 21 5.83 8.27 -19.66
N ALA A 22 6.43 7.69 -20.70
CA ALA A 22 7.12 6.41 -20.62
C ALA A 22 8.45 6.47 -19.83
N LYS A 23 8.98 7.66 -19.53
CA LYS A 23 10.23 7.81 -18.78
C LYS A 23 10.02 7.51 -17.29
N LYS A 24 11.00 6.86 -16.66
CA LYS A 24 10.93 6.53 -15.22
C LYS A 24 10.96 7.78 -14.34
N GLU A 25 11.64 8.82 -14.80
CA GLU A 25 11.80 10.09 -14.09
C GLU A 25 10.57 10.98 -14.22
N ASN A 26 9.55 10.57 -14.99
CA ASN A 26 8.31 11.30 -15.13
C ASN A 26 7.62 11.45 -13.76
N CYS A 27 7.19 12.66 -13.44
CA CYS A 27 6.57 12.97 -12.15
C CYS A 27 5.28 12.18 -11.90
N VAL A 28 4.48 11.90 -12.94
CA VAL A 28 3.26 11.11 -12.83
C VAL A 28 3.61 9.67 -12.44
N HIS A 29 4.65 9.08 -13.05
CA HIS A 29 5.10 7.73 -12.70
C HIS A 29 5.52 7.65 -11.22
N ASN A 30 6.29 8.64 -10.74
CA ASN A 30 6.67 8.71 -9.33
C ASN A 30 5.46 8.85 -8.39
N ILE A 31 4.47 9.66 -8.74
CA ILE A 31 3.24 9.82 -7.95
C ILE A 31 2.44 8.51 -7.90
N ILE A 32 2.31 7.82 -9.03
CA ILE A 32 1.59 6.54 -9.10
C ILE A 32 2.31 5.46 -8.27
N ASP A 33 3.63 5.33 -8.39
CA ASP A 33 4.43 4.40 -7.57
C ASP A 33 4.27 4.69 -6.07
N GLN A 34 4.34 5.96 -5.66
CA GLN A 34 4.14 6.35 -4.26
C GLN A 34 2.73 5.98 -3.75
N ARG A 35 1.69 6.22 -4.55
CA ARG A 35 0.31 5.89 -4.19
C ARG A 35 0.12 4.38 -4.07
N ILE A 36 0.69 3.58 -4.98
CA ILE A 36 0.67 2.12 -4.91
C ILE A 36 1.34 1.64 -3.62
N ARG A 37 2.55 2.13 -3.32
CA ARG A 37 3.27 1.77 -2.08
C ARG A 37 2.51 2.17 -0.83
N LEU A 38 1.88 3.35 -0.84
CA LEU A 38 1.09 3.83 0.30
C LEU A 38 -0.13 2.94 0.53
N PHE A 39 -0.86 2.58 -0.52
CA PHE A 39 -1.96 1.63 -0.44
C PHE A 39 -1.51 0.29 0.14
N LEU A 40 -0.43 -0.31 -0.39
CA LEU A 40 0.08 -1.58 0.11
C LEU A 40 0.53 -1.50 1.58
N LYS A 41 1.14 -0.40 2.01
CA LYS A 41 1.45 -0.16 3.43
C LYS A 41 0.19 -0.08 4.28
N TYR A 42 -0.85 0.59 3.79
CA TYR A 42 -2.12 0.70 4.50
C TYR A 42 -2.79 -0.67 4.66
N CYS A 43 -2.72 -1.55 3.65
CA CYS A 43 -3.17 -2.94 3.76
C CYS A 43 -2.51 -3.70 4.91
N LEU A 44 -1.24 -3.40 5.19
CA LEU A 44 -0.48 -4.05 6.27
C LEU A 44 -0.85 -3.50 7.64
N VAL A 45 -1.11 -2.20 7.75
CA VAL A 45 -1.35 -1.53 9.04
C VAL A 45 -2.81 -1.64 9.46
N CYS A 46 -3.74 -1.35 8.56
CA CYS A 46 -5.18 -1.28 8.85
C CYS A 46 -5.96 -2.51 8.36
N GLY A 47 -5.31 -3.39 7.59
CA GLY A 47 -5.94 -4.56 7.00
C GLY A 47 -6.55 -4.29 5.64
N MET A 48 -6.82 -5.38 4.91
CA MET A 48 -7.24 -5.31 3.51
C MET A 48 -8.62 -4.69 3.31
N GLN A 49 -9.60 -5.03 4.17
CA GLN A 49 -10.97 -4.55 4.04
C GLN A 49 -11.06 -3.03 4.21
N GLU A 50 -10.38 -2.46 5.21
CA GLU A 50 -10.34 -1.01 5.41
C GLU A 50 -9.62 -0.31 4.25
N SER A 51 -8.58 -0.94 3.72
CA SER A 51 -7.83 -0.38 2.60
C SER A 51 -8.61 -0.28 1.30
N LEU A 52 -9.48 -1.27 1.03
CA LEU A 52 -10.37 -1.24 -0.14
C LEU A 52 -11.49 -0.20 0.00
N ARG A 53 -11.92 0.09 1.24
CA ARG A 53 -12.93 1.12 1.49
C ARG A 53 -12.42 2.52 1.16
N ASP A 54 -11.19 2.82 1.55
CA ASP A 54 -10.53 4.12 1.32
C ASP A 54 -9.57 4.06 0.12
N PHE A 55 -9.96 3.35 -0.95
CA PHE A 55 -9.09 3.14 -2.10
C PHE A 55 -8.74 4.48 -2.79
N PRO A 56 -7.46 4.74 -3.12
CA PRO A 56 -7.06 5.98 -3.77
C PRO A 56 -7.65 6.07 -5.19
N GLY A 57 -8.62 6.95 -5.40
CA GLY A 57 -9.34 7.07 -6.68
C GLY A 57 -8.45 7.34 -7.91
N GLY A 58 -7.23 7.87 -7.72
CA GLY A 58 -6.23 8.00 -8.78
C GLY A 58 -5.63 6.68 -9.29
N LEU A 59 -5.96 5.55 -8.68
CA LEU A 59 -5.56 4.19 -9.07
C LEU A 59 -6.76 3.32 -9.48
N SER A 60 -7.96 3.87 -9.61
CA SER A 60 -9.19 3.08 -9.80
C SER A 60 -9.15 2.16 -11.03
N LEU A 61 -8.42 2.56 -12.08
CA LEU A 61 -8.21 1.76 -13.29
C LEU A 61 -7.45 0.45 -13.05
N ILE A 62 -6.71 0.34 -11.95
CA ILE A 62 -5.91 -0.83 -11.58
C ILE A 62 -6.32 -1.41 -10.22
N GLU A 63 -7.54 -1.11 -9.77
CA GLU A 63 -8.04 -1.52 -8.46
C GLU A 63 -8.02 -3.04 -8.30
N GLY A 64 -8.46 -3.78 -9.33
CA GLY A 64 -8.52 -5.24 -9.28
C GLY A 64 -7.14 -5.88 -9.11
N GLU A 65 -6.16 -5.44 -9.89
CA GLU A 65 -4.78 -5.92 -9.85
C GLU A 65 -4.13 -5.59 -8.50
N LEU A 66 -4.37 -4.38 -8.00
CA LEU A 66 -3.81 -3.95 -6.73
C LEU A 66 -4.48 -4.63 -5.54
N ALA A 67 -5.78 -4.94 -5.64
CA ALA A 67 -6.52 -5.72 -4.66
C ALA A 67 -6.01 -7.16 -4.57
N GLU A 68 -5.80 -7.82 -5.72
CA GLU A 68 -5.22 -9.17 -5.77
C GLU A 68 -3.82 -9.20 -5.13
N LEU A 69 -2.97 -8.22 -5.47
CA LEU A 69 -1.63 -8.10 -4.89
C LEU A 69 -1.69 -7.83 -3.37
N GLY A 70 -2.59 -6.93 -2.95
CA GLY A 70 -2.81 -6.61 -1.54
C GLY A 70 -3.22 -7.83 -0.72
N TRP A 71 -4.15 -8.65 -1.21
CA TRP A 71 -4.54 -9.90 -0.55
C TRP A 71 -3.38 -10.90 -0.43
N LYS A 72 -2.57 -11.07 -1.48
CA LYS A 72 -1.39 -11.95 -1.42
C LYS A 72 -0.39 -11.49 -0.34
N PHE A 73 -0.10 -10.19 -0.29
CA PHE A 73 0.78 -9.61 0.72
C PHE A 73 0.21 -9.78 2.14
N PHE A 74 -1.08 -9.47 2.32
CA PHE A 74 -1.76 -9.60 3.60
C PHE A 74 -1.71 -11.05 4.11
N ASN A 75 -2.05 -12.02 3.26
CA ASN A 75 -2.06 -13.44 3.63
C ASN A 75 -0.65 -13.94 3.99
N LEU A 76 0.37 -13.55 3.23
CA LEU A 76 1.77 -13.90 3.50
C LEU A 76 2.22 -13.34 4.86
N MET A 77 1.93 -12.08 5.13
CA MET A 77 2.32 -11.42 6.38
C MET A 77 1.56 -11.99 7.57
N HIS A 78 0.27 -12.27 7.42
CA HIS A 78 -0.53 -12.90 8.46
C HIS A 78 0.00 -14.31 8.78
N HIS A 79 0.33 -15.10 7.75
CA HIS A 79 0.96 -16.40 7.94
C HIS A 79 2.30 -16.30 8.66
N ASN A 80 3.17 -15.38 8.23
CA ASN A 80 4.45 -15.13 8.90
C ASN A 80 4.24 -14.75 10.37
N GLN A 81 3.28 -13.87 10.64
CA GLN A 81 2.95 -13.50 12.01
C GLN A 81 2.47 -14.71 12.81
N GLN A 82 1.57 -15.54 12.30
CA GLN A 82 1.09 -16.74 13.01
C GLN A 82 2.22 -17.72 13.32
N VAL A 83 3.14 -17.95 12.37
CA VAL A 83 4.25 -18.89 12.53
C VAL A 83 5.30 -18.33 13.49
N PHE A 84 5.67 -17.05 13.36
CA PHE A 84 6.82 -16.49 14.06
C PHE A 84 6.48 -15.76 15.36
N SER A 85 5.22 -15.33 15.57
CA SER A 85 4.83 -14.59 16.79
C SER A 85 5.15 -15.33 18.09
N PRO A 86 4.98 -16.66 18.22
CA PRO A 86 5.34 -17.37 19.45
C PRO A 86 6.83 -17.23 19.79
N TYR A 87 7.70 -17.27 18.79
CA TYR A 87 9.15 -17.12 18.98
C TYR A 87 9.52 -15.68 19.37
N TYR A 88 8.91 -14.69 18.73
CA TYR A 88 9.10 -13.29 19.12
C TYR A 88 8.56 -13.01 20.52
N ALA A 89 7.42 -13.57 20.89
CA ALA A 89 6.84 -13.43 22.23
C ALA A 89 7.78 -13.97 23.31
N GLU A 90 8.40 -15.14 23.09
CA GLU A 90 9.36 -15.72 24.02
C GLU A 90 10.64 -14.86 24.14
N ILE A 91 11.17 -14.34 23.03
CA ILE A 91 12.31 -13.42 23.06
C ILE A 91 11.95 -12.15 23.83
N LEU A 92 10.79 -11.55 23.55
CA LEU A 92 10.34 -10.31 24.18
C LEU A 92 10.10 -10.48 25.68
N LYS A 93 9.57 -11.62 26.12
CA LYS A 93 9.39 -11.94 27.55
C LYS A 93 10.71 -11.87 28.32
N ASN A 94 11.82 -12.24 27.69
CA ASN A 94 13.15 -12.22 28.32
C ASN A 94 13.82 -10.85 28.28
N ILE A 95 13.30 -9.90 27.49
CA ILE A 95 13.89 -8.55 27.29
C ILE A 95 13.08 -7.47 28.01
N ILE A 96 11.75 -7.59 28.01
CA ILE A 96 10.86 -6.62 28.65
C ILE A 96 10.83 -6.94 30.15
N PRO A 97 11.30 -6.04 31.04
CA PRO A 97 11.19 -6.23 32.48
C PRO A 97 9.72 -6.44 32.85
N GLN A 98 9.46 -7.39 33.74
CA GLN A 98 8.14 -7.76 34.23
C GLN A 98 7.55 -6.63 35.11
N ALA A 99 7.29 -5.46 34.55
CA ALA A 99 6.92 -4.25 35.29
C ALA A 99 5.39 -4.03 35.41
N GLN A 100 4.54 -4.94 34.94
CA GLN A 100 3.08 -4.76 35.03
C GLN A 100 2.31 -6.06 35.34
N ALA A 101 2.74 -6.81 36.36
CA ALA A 101 1.97 -7.93 36.90
C ALA A 101 1.31 -7.64 38.26
N GLN A 102 1.33 -6.40 38.77
CA GLN A 102 0.87 -6.09 40.13
C GLN A 102 0.01 -4.83 40.31
N GLU A 103 -0.64 -4.27 39.28
CA GLU A 103 -1.56 -3.13 39.48
C GLU A 103 -3.07 -3.46 39.41
N THR A 104 -3.47 -4.73 39.20
CA THR A 104 -4.91 -5.08 39.13
C THR A 104 -5.45 -5.81 40.37
N GLU A 105 -4.70 -5.86 41.48
CA GLU A 105 -5.14 -6.53 42.72
C GLU A 105 -5.44 -5.57 43.90
N VAL A 106 -5.45 -4.24 43.69
CA VAL A 106 -5.66 -3.26 44.78
C VAL A 106 -6.97 -2.46 44.70
N GLU A 107 -7.75 -2.52 43.61
CA GLU A 107 -9.11 -1.96 43.59
C GLU A 107 -10.18 -3.05 43.72
N SER A 108 -10.15 -3.75 44.86
CA SER A 108 -11.36 -4.34 45.44
C SER A 108 -11.50 -3.89 46.90
N VAL A 109 -12.25 -2.81 47.12
CA VAL A 109 -13.02 -2.55 48.36
C VAL A 109 -14.36 -1.95 47.96
#